data_AF-A0A6D2J5N7-F1
#
_entry.id   AF-A0A6D2J5N7-F1
#
_cell.length_a   1.000
_cell.length_b   1.000
_cell.length_c   1.000
_cell.angle_alpha   90.00
_cell.angle_beta   90.00
_cell.angle_gamma   90.00
#
_symmetry.space_group_name_H-M   'P 1'
#
loop_
_entity.id
_entity.type
_entity.pdbx_description
1 polymer ?
#
loop_
_entity_poly.entity_id
_entity_poly.type
_entity_poly.pdbx_seq_one_letter_code
_entity_poly.pdbx_strand_id
1 'polypeptide(L)'
;MKNLSIILLVLSLSMIVGHVHGAGVRIANELRFKKLLKMECHSKDDKIGPKILKPGEHFRFLFGADFFGRTRFNCRLSQGPNFRHHQSFVAFKQHVHTDLGGVWDWRAREDGIYFKKEGGLHIKKPTLMRKEYSWIP
;
A
#
# COMPACT_ATOMS: atom_id res chain seq x y z
N MET A 1 -7.11 27.79 -35.86
CA MET A 1 -7.10 26.33 -35.57
C MET A 1 -5.75 25.80 -35.09
N LYS A 2 -4.60 26.27 -35.59
CA LYS A 2 -3.26 25.85 -35.11
C LYS A 2 -3.01 26.10 -33.62
N ASN A 3 -3.37 27.28 -33.11
CA ASN A 3 -3.12 27.63 -31.70
C ASN A 3 -3.97 26.80 -30.73
N LEU A 4 -5.22 26.47 -31.10
CA LEU A 4 -6.08 25.59 -30.29
C LEU A 4 -5.53 24.16 -30.24
N SER A 5 -5.01 23.66 -31.37
CA SER A 5 -4.35 22.34 -31.43
C SER A 5 -3.07 22.29 -30.59
N ILE A 6 -2.28 23.36 -30.60
CA ILE A 6 -1.07 23.49 -29.77
C ILE A 6 -1.46 23.56 -28.28
N ILE A 7 -2.48 24.34 -27.91
CA ILE A 7 -2.96 24.43 -26.53
C ILE A 7 -3.48 23.06 -26.05
N LEU A 8 -4.24 22.34 -26.87
CA LEU A 8 -4.71 20.98 -26.55
C LEU A 8 -3.56 19.97 -26.40
N LEU A 9 -2.53 20.08 -27.23
CA LEU A 9 -1.33 19.23 -27.15
C LEU A 9 -0.49 19.53 -25.89
N VAL A 10 -0.36 20.81 -25.52
CA VAL A 10 0.36 21.24 -24.31
C VAL A 10 -0.42 20.86 -23.05
N LEU A 11 -1.75 21.01 -23.06
CA LEU A 11 -2.62 20.54 -21.97
C LEU A 11 -2.53 19.01 -21.82
N SER A 12 -2.57 18.24 -22.91
CA SER A 12 -2.42 16.79 -22.83
C SER A 12 -1.04 16.35 -22.34
N LEU A 13 0.05 16.99 -22.80
CA LEU A 13 1.41 16.77 -22.30
C LEU A 13 1.56 17.15 -20.82
N SER A 14 0.95 18.24 -20.36
CA SER A 14 0.98 18.66 -18.96
C SER A 14 0.24 17.67 -18.03
N MET A 15 -0.83 17.04 -18.52
CA MET A 15 -1.56 15.99 -17.80
C MET A 15 -0.79 14.66 -17.74
N ILE A 16 0.09 14.40 -18.72
CA ILE A 16 1.00 13.23 -18.72
C ILE A 16 2.16 13.43 -17.71
N VAL A 17 2.65 14.66 -17.55
CA VAL A 17 3.78 15.00 -16.66
C VAL A 17 3.33 15.30 -15.22
N GLY A 18 2.08 15.73 -15.01
CA GLY A 18 1.65 16.41 -13.79
C GLY A 18 1.44 15.58 -12.52
N HIS A 19 1.31 14.26 -12.55
CA HIS A 19 0.88 13.50 -11.36
C HIS A 19 1.61 12.15 -11.17
N VAL A 20 2.94 12.16 -11.06
CA VAL A 20 3.67 11.01 -10.46
C VAL A 20 3.86 11.26 -8.96
N HIS A 21 2.75 11.46 -8.25
CA HIS A 21 2.75 11.34 -6.80
C HIS A 21 2.53 9.86 -6.49
N GLY A 22 3.61 9.14 -6.19
CA GLY A 22 3.57 7.70 -5.97
C GLY A 22 3.01 7.35 -4.58
N ALA A 23 1.98 6.51 -4.54
CA ALA A 23 1.54 5.85 -3.32
C ALA A 23 2.36 4.56 -3.12
N GLY A 24 2.45 4.09 -1.88
CA GLY A 24 3.17 2.86 -1.59
C GLY A 24 2.61 2.11 -0.40
N VAL A 25 2.79 0.80 -0.41
CA VAL A 25 2.52 -0.07 0.73
C VAL A 25 3.84 -0.67 1.17
N ARG A 26 4.09 -0.61 2.48
CA ARG A 26 5.20 -1.29 3.13
C ARG A 26 4.64 -2.34 4.09
N ILE A 27 5.17 -3.55 4.01
CA ILE A 27 4.86 -4.65 4.94
C ILE A 27 6.15 -5.05 5.63
N ALA A 28 6.16 -5.03 6.96
CA ALA A 28 7.30 -5.42 7.78
C ALA A 28 6.97 -6.56 8.73
N ASN A 29 7.95 -7.43 8.94
CA ASN A 29 7.90 -8.49 9.92
C ASN A 29 8.57 -8.05 11.23
N GLU A 30 7.76 -7.78 12.26
CA GLU A 30 8.20 -7.50 13.63
C GLU A 30 7.85 -8.66 14.59
N LEU A 31 7.62 -9.86 14.05
CA LEU A 31 7.39 -11.07 14.84
C LEU A 31 8.67 -11.49 15.57
N ARG A 32 8.49 -12.06 16.76
CA ARG A 32 9.58 -12.57 17.62
C ARG A 32 9.89 -14.03 17.26
N PHE A 33 10.92 -14.57 17.92
CA PHE A 33 11.24 -16.00 17.88
C PHE A 33 11.45 -16.59 16.47
N LYS A 34 12.10 -15.85 15.57
CA LYS A 34 12.42 -16.30 14.20
C LYS A 34 11.19 -16.66 13.35
N LYS A 35 9.99 -16.18 13.72
CA LYS A 35 8.77 -16.44 12.96
C LYS A 35 8.82 -15.77 11.58
N LEU A 36 8.54 -16.58 10.57
CA LEU A 36 8.44 -16.14 9.18
C LEU A 36 7.06 -15.52 8.95
N LEU A 37 7.03 -14.45 8.17
CA LEU A 37 5.81 -13.80 7.71
C LEU A 37 5.65 -14.05 6.22
N LYS A 38 4.58 -14.73 5.82
CA LYS A 38 4.19 -14.83 4.40
C LYS A 38 3.30 -13.65 4.05
N MET A 39 3.61 -12.95 2.97
CA MET A 39 2.82 -11.84 2.45
C MET A 39 2.43 -12.06 0.99
N GLU A 40 1.17 -11.76 0.69
CA GLU A 40 0.59 -11.75 -0.65
C GLU A 40 -0.33 -10.55 -0.75
N CYS A 41 -0.18 -9.73 -1.79
CA CYS A 41 -1.03 -8.59 -2.05
C CYS A 41 -1.53 -8.62 -3.50
N HIS A 42 -2.70 -8.06 -3.75
CA HIS A 42 -3.24 -7.93 -5.10
C HIS A 42 -4.10 -6.68 -5.23
N SER A 43 -4.09 -6.13 -6.44
CA SER A 43 -5.07 -5.16 -6.92
C SER A 43 -5.98 -5.84 -7.95
N LYS A 44 -6.73 -5.06 -8.73
CA LYS A 44 -7.47 -5.59 -9.87
C LYS A 44 -6.51 -6.14 -10.95
N ASP A 45 -5.42 -5.42 -11.19
CA ASP A 45 -4.53 -5.64 -12.34
C ASP A 45 -3.17 -6.23 -11.92
N ASP A 46 -2.81 -6.13 -10.63
CA ASP A 46 -1.50 -6.52 -10.11
C ASP A 46 -1.58 -7.66 -9.09
N LYS A 47 -0.60 -8.55 -9.12
CA LYS A 47 -0.33 -9.55 -8.08
C LYS A 47 1.09 -9.36 -7.54
N ILE A 48 1.21 -9.27 -6.22
CA ILE A 48 2.46 -8.98 -5.51
C ILE A 48 2.71 -10.10 -4.50
N GLY A 49 3.82 -10.81 -4.69
CA GLY A 49 4.13 -12.01 -3.92
C GLY A 49 3.47 -13.27 -4.48
N PRO A 50 3.51 -14.40 -3.75
CA PRO A 50 3.95 -14.54 -2.36
C PRO A 50 5.41 -14.18 -2.10
N LYS A 51 5.68 -13.59 -0.93
CA LYS A 51 7.02 -13.41 -0.38
C LYS A 51 7.07 -13.86 1.08
N ILE A 52 8.21 -14.39 1.51
CA ILE A 52 8.48 -14.76 2.89
C ILE A 52 9.46 -13.75 3.45
N LEU A 53 9.11 -13.10 4.55
CA LEU A 53 9.91 -12.11 5.25
C LEU A 53 10.40 -12.70 6.56
N LYS A 54 11.71 -12.66 6.81
CA LYS A 54 12.32 -12.98 8.10
C LYS A 54 12.08 -11.84 9.11
N PRO A 55 12.23 -12.07 10.42
CA PRO A 55 12.12 -10.97 11.38
C PRO A 55 13.08 -9.83 11.06
N GLY A 56 12.58 -8.60 11.11
CA GLY A 56 13.31 -7.38 10.75
C GLY A 56 13.26 -7.05 9.25
N GLU A 57 12.91 -7.99 8.38
CA GLU A 57 12.75 -7.73 6.95
C GLU A 57 11.44 -7.01 6.64
N HIS A 58 11.45 -6.28 5.54
CA HIS A 58 10.27 -5.61 5.01
C HIS A 58 10.26 -5.66 3.49
N PHE A 59 9.06 -5.59 2.93
CA PHE A 59 8.83 -5.44 1.50
C PHE A 59 8.02 -4.18 1.24
N ARG A 60 8.46 -3.38 0.27
CA ARG A 60 7.80 -2.14 -0.14
C ARG A 60 7.56 -2.18 -1.64
N PHE A 61 6.36 -1.82 -2.04
CA PHE A 61 6.01 -1.60 -3.44
C PHE A 61 5.36 -0.23 -3.60
N LEU A 62 5.67 0.41 -4.73
CA LEU A 62 5.16 1.73 -5.12
C LEU A 62 4.25 1.57 -6.33
N PHE A 63 3.25 2.42 -6.44
CA PHE A 63 2.30 2.40 -7.55
C PHE A 63 1.77 3.82 -7.82
N GLY A 64 1.38 4.04 -9.07
CA GLY A 64 0.59 5.21 -9.46
C GLY A 64 -0.86 5.02 -9.04
N ALA A 65 -1.46 6.05 -8.46
CA ALA A 65 -2.88 6.02 -8.16
C ALA A 65 -3.67 6.30 -9.46
N ASP A 66 -4.76 5.55 -9.70
CA ASP A 66 -5.61 5.74 -10.89
C ASP A 66 -6.26 7.13 -10.83
N PHE A 67 -6.34 7.80 -11.98
CA PHE A 67 -7.00 9.09 -12.12
C PHE A 67 -8.45 9.04 -11.64
N PHE A 68 -9.12 7.90 -11.86
CA PHE A 68 -10.51 7.69 -11.45
C PHE A 68 -10.69 7.32 -9.96
N GLY A 69 -9.63 7.30 -9.15
CA GLY A 69 -9.79 7.06 -7.71
C GLY A 69 -10.03 5.59 -7.34
N ARG A 70 -9.71 4.64 -8.21
CA ARG A 70 -10.13 3.23 -8.06
C ARG A 70 -9.05 2.30 -7.53
N THR A 71 -7.82 2.80 -7.34
CA THR A 71 -6.72 1.94 -6.91
C THR A 71 -6.98 1.39 -5.52
N ARG A 72 -6.96 0.06 -5.41
CA ARG A 72 -7.15 -0.67 -4.16
C ARG A 72 -6.21 -1.86 -4.14
N PHE A 73 -5.50 -2.02 -3.02
CA PHE A 73 -4.69 -3.21 -2.74
C PHE A 73 -5.26 -3.94 -1.53
N ASN A 74 -5.57 -5.23 -1.71
CA ASN A 74 -5.86 -6.14 -0.61
C ASN A 74 -4.63 -6.99 -0.35
N CYS A 75 -4.28 -7.19 0.91
CA CYS A 75 -3.17 -8.02 1.33
C CYS A 75 -3.64 -9.12 2.27
N ARG A 76 -2.99 -10.27 2.18
CA ARG A 76 -3.08 -11.38 3.13
C ARG A 76 -1.70 -11.57 3.74
N LEU A 77 -1.66 -11.53 5.06
CA LEU A 77 -0.49 -11.90 5.85
C LEU A 77 -0.77 -13.19 6.58
N SER A 78 0.24 -14.07 6.66
CA SER A 78 0.16 -15.30 7.41
C SER A 78 1.44 -15.56 8.20
N GLN A 79 1.31 -16.16 9.39
CA GLN A 79 2.40 -16.48 10.28
C GLN A 79 2.13 -17.75 11.12
N GLY A 80 3.09 -18.13 11.95
CA GLY A 80 3.03 -19.31 12.81
C GLY A 80 3.37 -20.61 12.08
N PRO A 81 3.32 -21.76 12.78
CA PRO A 81 3.56 -23.07 12.18
C PRO A 81 2.64 -23.28 10.99
N ASN A 82 3.22 -23.65 9.84
CA ASN A 82 2.51 -23.85 8.59
C ASN A 82 1.65 -22.65 8.12
N PHE A 83 1.98 -21.43 8.59
CA PHE A 83 1.24 -20.20 8.26
C PHE A 83 -0.25 -20.26 8.61
N ARG A 84 -0.59 -21.00 9.67
CA ARG A 84 -1.97 -21.23 10.11
C ARG A 84 -2.68 -19.92 10.48
N HIS A 85 -2.01 -19.06 11.23
CA HIS A 85 -2.57 -17.77 11.60
C HIS A 85 -2.49 -16.79 10.44
N HIS A 86 -3.61 -16.19 10.06
CA HIS A 86 -3.65 -15.31 8.90
C HIS A 86 -4.62 -14.16 9.07
N GLN A 87 -4.47 -13.13 8.25
CA GLN A 87 -5.40 -12.02 8.19
C GLN A 87 -5.36 -11.39 6.79
N SER A 88 -6.54 -11.16 6.23
CA SER A 88 -6.73 -10.40 4.99
C SER A 88 -7.27 -9.01 5.31
N PHE A 89 -6.75 -7.98 4.65
CA PHE A 89 -7.15 -6.59 4.88
C PHE A 89 -6.90 -5.70 3.65
N VAL A 90 -7.49 -4.51 3.66
CA VAL A 90 -7.26 -3.50 2.62
C VAL A 90 -6.03 -2.69 3.00
N ALA A 91 -4.91 -2.94 2.33
CA ALA A 91 -3.64 -2.26 2.62
C ALA A 91 -3.58 -0.84 2.06
N PHE A 92 -4.33 -0.58 0.99
CA PHE A 92 -4.50 0.74 0.40
C PHE A 92 -5.86 0.84 -0.28
N LYS A 93 -6.51 1.99 -0.13
CA LYS A 93 -7.70 2.36 -0.91
C LYS A 93 -7.63 3.85 -1.21
N GLN A 94 -7.68 4.19 -2.48
CA GLN A 94 -7.84 5.56 -2.93
C GLN A 94 -9.30 5.99 -2.69
N HIS A 95 -9.53 7.12 -2.02
CA HIS A 95 -10.89 7.64 -1.81
C HIS A 95 -11.22 8.79 -2.77
N VAL A 96 -10.22 9.61 -3.13
CA VAL A 96 -10.36 10.74 -4.04
C VAL A 96 -9.13 10.79 -4.94
N HIS A 97 -9.25 11.40 -6.12
CA HIS A 97 -8.13 11.66 -7.03
C HIS A 97 -6.98 12.47 -6.40
N THR A 98 -7.20 13.11 -5.24
CA THR A 98 -6.19 13.84 -4.45
C THR A 98 -5.50 13.01 -3.36
N ASP A 99 -5.91 11.75 -3.11
CA ASP A 99 -5.19 10.81 -2.23
C ASP A 99 -3.96 10.25 -2.94
N LEU A 100 -2.98 11.11 -3.12
CA LEU A 100 -1.85 10.91 -4.02
C LEU A 100 -0.54 10.60 -3.30
N GLY A 101 -0.54 10.60 -1.97
CA GLY A 101 0.71 10.54 -1.21
C GLY A 101 0.79 9.39 -0.24
N GLY A 102 2.02 8.92 -0.05
CA GLY A 102 2.44 8.31 1.21
C GLY A 102 2.69 6.83 1.17
N VAL A 103 3.50 6.40 2.14
CA VAL A 103 3.69 4.99 2.45
C VAL A 103 2.70 4.61 3.54
N TRP A 104 1.86 3.63 3.20
CA TRP A 104 0.99 2.91 4.13
C TRP A 104 1.82 1.79 4.75
N ASP A 105 2.28 2.01 5.98
CA ASP A 105 3.21 1.13 6.69
C ASP A 105 2.44 0.15 7.57
N TRP A 106 2.51 -1.13 7.20
CA TRP A 106 1.88 -2.25 7.88
C TRP A 106 2.93 -3.11 8.55
N ARG A 107 2.73 -3.43 9.84
CA ARG A 107 3.70 -4.19 10.63
C ARG A 107 3.04 -5.37 11.32
N ALA A 108 3.50 -6.57 11.02
CA ALA A 108 3.06 -7.79 11.66
C ALA A 108 3.76 -7.95 13.02
N ARG A 109 2.97 -8.07 14.09
CA ARG A 109 3.42 -8.32 15.47
C ARG A 109 2.71 -9.55 16.03
N GLU A 110 3.15 -10.01 17.20
CA GLU A 110 2.66 -11.24 17.82
C GLU A 110 1.13 -11.29 17.95
N ASP A 111 0.53 -10.18 18.37
CA ASP A 111 -0.89 -10.10 18.69
C ASP A 111 -1.75 -9.57 17.52
N GLY A 112 -1.14 -9.06 16.46
CA GLY A 112 -1.89 -8.57 15.30
C GLY A 112 -1.06 -7.77 14.30
N ILE A 113 -1.78 -7.02 13.46
CA ILE A 113 -1.22 -6.20 12.40
C ILE A 113 -1.46 -4.73 12.75
N TYR A 114 -0.37 -3.98 12.74
CA TYR A 114 -0.33 -2.57 13.07
C TYR A 114 -0.23 -1.74 11.81
N PHE A 115 -0.81 -0.55 11.85
CA PHE A 115 -0.85 0.38 10.75
C PHE A 115 -0.32 1.75 11.17
N LYS A 116 0.48 2.35 10.29
CA LYS A 116 0.90 3.75 10.36
C LYS A 116 0.78 4.37 8.98
N LYS A 117 0.28 5.59 8.94
CA LYS A 117 0.28 6.45 7.75
C LYS A 117 0.87 7.79 8.15
N GLU A 118 2.09 8.06 7.70
CA GLU A 118 2.70 9.37 7.92
C GLU A 118 1.96 10.44 7.12
N GLY A 119 1.78 11.61 7.73
CA GLY A 119 1.17 12.75 7.07
C GLY A 119 2.13 13.39 6.07
N GLY A 120 1.56 14.07 5.08
CA GLY A 120 2.26 14.82 4.05
C GLY A 120 1.28 15.74 3.34
N LEU A 121 1.76 16.62 2.45
CA LEU A 121 0.93 17.63 1.77
C LEU A 121 -0.34 17.05 1.10
N HIS A 122 -0.30 15.77 0.70
CA HIS A 122 -1.37 15.05 0.01
C HIS A 122 -1.96 13.87 0.82
N ILE A 123 -1.72 13.82 2.13
CA ILE A 123 -2.21 12.77 3.01
C ILE A 123 -3.13 13.36 4.06
N LYS A 124 -4.43 13.16 3.87
CA LYS A 124 -5.42 13.48 4.91
C LYS A 124 -5.34 12.43 6.03
N LYS A 125 -5.44 12.90 7.28
CA LYS A 125 -5.52 12.10 8.52
C LYS A 125 -4.29 11.19 8.74
N PRO A 126 -3.15 11.72 9.18
CA PRO A 126 -2.04 10.88 9.63
C PRO A 126 -2.51 9.94 10.73
N THR A 127 -1.99 8.72 10.72
CA THR A 127 -2.30 7.69 11.72
C THR A 127 -1.01 7.27 12.39
N LEU A 128 -0.91 7.50 13.69
CA LEU A 128 0.16 6.94 14.51
C LEU A 128 0.04 5.42 14.56
N MET A 129 1.17 4.75 14.77
CA MET A 129 1.23 3.29 14.79
C MET A 129 0.23 2.72 15.79
N ARG A 130 -0.77 1.98 15.29
CA ARG A 130 -1.79 1.33 16.12
C ARG A 130 -2.20 -0.01 15.54
N LYS A 131 -2.68 -0.91 16.40
CA LYS A 131 -3.23 -2.19 15.99
C LYS A 131 -4.56 -1.96 15.27
N GLU A 132 -4.70 -2.50 14.07
CA GLU A 132 -5.94 -2.43 13.28
C GLU A 132 -6.60 -3.81 13.15
N TYR A 133 -5.80 -4.88 13.12
CA TYR A 133 -6.32 -6.25 12.99
C TYR A 133 -5.66 -7.20 14.00
N SER A 134 -6.43 -8.14 14.51
CA SER A 134 -5.92 -9.33 15.22
C SER A 134 -5.70 -10.48 14.23
N TRP A 135 -4.89 -11.47 14.59
CA TRP A 135 -4.73 -12.68 13.78
C TRP A 135 -5.96 -13.59 13.85
N ILE A 136 -6.33 -14.20 12.73
CA ILE A 136 -7.33 -15.27 12.68
C ILE A 136 -6.61 -16.63 12.76
N PRO A 137 -7.08 -17.58 13.59
CA PRO A 137 -6.50 -18.93 13.74
C PRO A 137 -6.61 -19.87 12.53
#